data_AF-A0A8B2P1Y3-F1
#
_entry.id   AF-A0A8B2P1Y3-F1
#
_cell.length_a   1.000
_cell.length_b   1.000
_cell.length_c   1.000
_cell.angle_alpha   90.00
_cell.angle_beta   90.00
_cell.angle_gamma   90.00
#
_symmetry.space_group_name_H-M   'P 1'
#
loop_
_entity.id
_entity.type
_entity.pdbx_description
1 polymer ?
#
loop_
_entity_poly.entity_id
_entity_poly.type
_entity_poly.pdbx_seq_one_letter_code
_entity_poly.pdbx_strand_id
1 'polypeptide(L)'
;MRRALAFVLIAILSGFLAPAPTIAQTNEVPSTYGSHPLPAATQRRLKETRGSVPAKMRRTMDVLKAQRLIPKIKRTAAAYGIDPIHILGAIVGEHVFNYDIRDNLQQVALQLGRRMRNVEFACGSVPLERVLAMPQFNQCRGSSNTYWTCVESTWQSKVRGSTVDGVRLPRRNLTESCFNPFATGQTYGLGQLSPVTALKMMDTTKLPKLTYKDADAIYERIIDPDESLHVIAAVIVDAIKAYRAVGVDISNRPGITATLYNVGNPWVRARKSRGNPKVNYYGAYVEDHIDVLEDMLR
;
A
#
# COMPACT_ATOMS: atom_id res chain seq x y z
N MET A 1 -5.70 73.30 53.88
CA MET A 1 -7.15 73.59 53.89
C MET A 1 -7.78 73.07 52.60
N ARG A 2 -8.88 72.30 52.71
CA ARG A 2 -10.04 72.13 51.79
C ARG A 2 -9.77 72.02 50.26
N ARG A 3 -9.88 70.83 49.66
CA ARG A 3 -11.08 70.18 49.04
C ARG A 3 -11.63 70.87 47.77
N ALA A 4 -11.52 70.20 46.61
CA ALA A 4 -12.57 70.04 45.58
C ALA A 4 -12.09 68.96 44.57
N LEU A 5 -12.66 67.75 44.62
CA LEU A 5 -13.73 67.24 43.74
C LEU A 5 -13.29 67.07 42.26
N ALA A 6 -12.90 65.86 41.88
CA ALA A 6 -12.88 65.41 40.49
C ALA A 6 -13.83 64.20 40.39
N PHE A 7 -14.94 64.41 39.68
CA PHE A 7 -15.90 63.38 39.29
C PHE A 7 -15.70 63.05 37.82
N VAL A 8 -16.12 61.83 37.46
CA VAL A 8 -16.33 61.27 36.11
C VAL A 8 -15.14 60.52 35.49
N LEU A 9 -15.17 59.20 35.66
CA LEU A 9 -14.80 58.26 34.59
C LEU A 9 -15.74 57.05 34.65
N ILE A 10 -16.71 57.02 33.74
CA ILE A 10 -17.42 55.79 33.35
C ILE A 10 -17.24 55.68 31.83
N ALA A 11 -16.54 54.64 31.40
CA ALA A 11 -16.74 54.01 30.11
C ALA A 11 -16.46 52.52 30.30
N ILE A 12 -17.51 51.78 30.64
CA ILE A 12 -17.53 50.32 30.65
C ILE A 12 -17.51 49.89 29.18
N LEU A 13 -16.35 49.42 28.69
CA LEU A 13 -16.26 48.78 27.39
C LEU A 13 -16.79 47.34 27.51
N SER A 14 -18.07 47.16 27.21
CA SER A 14 -18.67 45.85 27.00
C SER A 14 -18.13 45.26 25.69
N GLY A 15 -17.09 44.43 25.80
CA GLY A 15 -16.62 43.62 24.68
C GLY A 15 -17.69 42.60 24.27
N PHE A 16 -18.29 42.80 23.10
CA PHE A 16 -19.07 41.79 22.43
C PHE A 16 -18.17 40.59 22.13
N LEU A 17 -18.39 39.48 22.85
CA LEU A 17 -17.83 38.17 22.49
C LEU A 17 -18.41 37.75 21.13
N ALA A 18 -17.55 37.61 20.13
CA ALA A 18 -17.88 36.88 18.92
C ALA A 18 -18.14 35.40 19.28
N PRO A 19 -19.21 34.77 18.78
CA PRO A 19 -19.41 33.34 18.97
C PRO A 19 -18.28 32.57 18.28
N ALA A 20 -17.61 31.71 19.04
CA ALA A 20 -16.64 30.76 18.49
C ALA A 20 -17.35 29.83 17.48
N PRO A 21 -16.71 29.46 16.36
CA PRO A 21 -17.30 28.51 15.43
C PRO A 21 -17.50 27.18 16.14
N THR A 22 -18.76 26.75 16.20
CA THR A 22 -19.13 25.42 16.68
C THR A 22 -18.55 24.41 15.69
N ILE A 23 -17.58 23.60 16.11
CA ILE A 23 -17.17 22.43 15.35
C ILE A 23 -18.40 21.53 15.29
N ALA A 24 -19.01 21.42 14.11
CA ALA A 24 -20.07 20.47 13.86
C ALA A 24 -19.55 19.07 14.26
N GLN A 25 -20.13 18.50 15.32
CA GLN A 25 -20.03 17.06 15.57
C GLN A 25 -20.71 16.38 14.39
N THR A 26 -19.90 15.91 13.44
CA THR A 26 -20.36 14.96 12.45
C THR A 26 -20.91 13.76 13.21
N ASN A 27 -22.17 13.39 12.97
CA ASN A 27 -22.72 12.10 13.39
C ASN A 27 -21.74 11.02 12.91
N GLU A 28 -20.85 10.54 13.78
CA GLU A 28 -19.93 9.48 13.44
C GLU A 28 -20.78 8.23 13.20
N VAL A 29 -20.89 7.83 11.93
CA VAL A 29 -21.30 6.48 11.58
C VAL A 29 -20.47 5.52 12.44
N PRO A 30 -21.07 4.53 13.12
CA PRO A 30 -20.31 3.62 13.96
C PRO A 30 -19.16 2.99 13.19
N SER A 31 -17.93 3.33 13.56
CA SER A 31 -16.75 2.83 12.86
C SER A 31 -16.54 1.36 13.20
N THR A 32 -16.71 0.49 12.20
CA THR A 32 -16.32 -0.92 12.33
C THR A 32 -14.81 -1.05 12.44
N TYR A 33 -14.03 -0.15 11.82
CA TYR A 33 -12.58 -0.08 11.95
C TYR A 33 -12.11 0.06 13.41
N GLY A 34 -12.79 0.89 14.22
CA GLY A 34 -12.44 1.09 15.63
C GLY A 34 -12.50 -0.19 16.47
N SER A 35 -13.21 -1.22 16.00
CA SER A 35 -13.29 -2.53 16.66
C SER A 35 -12.10 -3.45 16.39
N HIS A 36 -11.23 -3.09 15.43
CA HIS A 36 -10.08 -3.91 15.07
C HIS A 36 -8.79 -3.47 15.79
N PRO A 37 -8.04 -4.42 16.39
CA PRO A 37 -6.76 -4.09 17.01
C PRO A 37 -5.74 -3.65 15.95
N LEU A 38 -5.12 -2.49 16.19
CA LEU A 38 -4.01 -2.03 15.37
C LEU A 38 -2.70 -2.74 15.75
N PRO A 39 -1.94 -3.27 14.77
CA PRO A 39 -0.60 -3.79 15.05
C PRO A 39 0.31 -2.74 15.70
N ALA A 40 1.19 -3.16 16.60
CA ALA A 40 2.09 -2.23 17.33
C ALA A 40 2.96 -1.37 16.40
N ALA A 41 3.41 -1.93 15.27
CA ALA A 41 4.15 -1.19 14.25
C ALA A 41 3.31 -0.06 13.63
N THR A 42 2.02 -0.32 13.35
CA THR A 42 1.07 0.68 12.84
C THR A 42 0.85 1.79 13.87
N GLN A 43 0.62 1.42 15.14
CA GLN A 43 0.46 2.41 16.22
C GLN A 43 1.70 3.29 16.37
N ARG A 44 2.90 2.69 16.30
CA ARG A 44 4.16 3.44 16.35
C ARG A 44 4.28 4.43 15.20
N ARG A 45 3.99 4.02 13.96
CA ARG A 45 4.03 4.92 12.79
C ARG A 45 3.04 6.07 12.90
N LEU A 46 1.83 5.82 13.39
CA LEU A 46 0.83 6.89 13.62
C LEU A 46 1.35 7.90 14.65
N LYS A 47 2.06 7.46 15.69
CA LYS A 47 2.72 8.34 16.66
C LYS A 47 3.90 9.12 16.04
N GLU A 48 4.74 8.45 15.26
CA GLU A 48 5.95 9.05 14.64
C GLU A 48 5.62 10.10 13.57
N THR A 49 4.59 9.86 12.76
CA THR A 49 4.17 10.76 11.68
C THR A 49 3.33 11.95 12.15
N ARG A 50 2.97 12.01 13.45
CA ARG A 50 2.16 13.07 14.09
C ARG A 50 0.82 13.40 13.39
N GLY A 51 0.33 12.51 12.53
CA GLY A 51 -0.91 12.69 11.77
C GLY A 51 -2.01 11.75 12.25
N SER A 52 -3.25 12.24 12.32
CA SER A 52 -4.41 11.39 12.57
C SER A 52 -4.82 10.62 11.30
N VAL A 53 -5.46 9.46 11.48
CA VAL A 53 -6.02 8.65 10.38
C VAL A 53 -6.92 9.50 9.45
N PRO A 54 -7.87 10.32 9.95
CA PRO A 54 -8.66 11.21 9.09
C PRO A 54 -7.83 12.26 8.34
N ALA A 55 -6.79 12.82 8.96
CA ALA A 55 -5.90 13.78 8.28
C ALA A 55 -5.10 13.13 7.15
N LYS A 56 -4.63 11.89 7.36
CA LYS A 56 -3.94 11.10 6.34
C LYS A 56 -4.87 10.73 5.18
N MET A 57 -6.13 10.40 5.47
CA MET A 57 -7.12 10.16 4.43
C MET A 57 -7.32 11.41 3.57
N ARG A 58 -7.62 12.56 4.17
CA ARG A 58 -7.78 13.82 3.43
C ARG A 58 -6.58 14.12 2.54
N ARG A 59 -5.37 14.05 3.10
CA ARG A 59 -4.13 14.26 2.33
C ARG A 59 -4.00 13.29 1.15
N THR A 60 -4.31 12.02 1.37
CA THR A 60 -4.29 11.00 0.30
C THR A 60 -5.25 11.39 -0.82
N MET A 61 -6.47 11.76 -0.48
CA MET A 61 -7.47 12.19 -1.46
C MET A 61 -7.02 13.45 -2.21
N ASP A 62 -6.45 14.43 -1.52
CA ASP A 62 -5.95 15.68 -2.13
C ASP A 62 -4.83 15.42 -3.12
N VAL A 63 -3.84 14.59 -2.77
CA VAL A 63 -2.73 14.24 -3.66
C VAL A 63 -3.23 13.48 -4.89
N LEU A 64 -4.13 12.51 -4.72
CA LEU A 64 -4.72 11.76 -5.84
C LEU A 64 -5.46 12.68 -6.82
N LYS A 65 -6.17 13.71 -6.32
CA LYS A 65 -6.82 14.73 -7.16
C LYS A 65 -5.78 15.61 -7.86
N ALA A 66 -4.84 16.17 -7.09
CA ALA A 66 -3.82 17.08 -7.61
C ALA A 66 -2.95 16.43 -8.70
N GLN A 67 -2.58 15.17 -8.52
CA GLN A 67 -1.80 14.39 -9.49
C GLN A 67 -2.64 13.76 -10.62
N ARG A 68 -3.93 14.10 -10.71
CA ARG A 68 -4.87 13.60 -11.73
C ARG A 68 -4.90 12.07 -11.82
N LEU A 69 -4.77 11.39 -10.68
CA LEU A 69 -4.73 9.93 -10.60
C LEU A 69 -6.12 9.31 -10.66
N ILE A 70 -7.18 10.02 -10.29
CA ILE A 70 -8.56 9.48 -10.31
C ILE A 70 -9.01 9.02 -11.71
N PRO A 71 -8.87 9.83 -12.78
CA PRO A 71 -9.17 9.35 -14.12
C PRO A 71 -8.30 8.17 -14.55
N LYS A 72 -7.05 8.09 -14.08
CA LYS A 72 -6.14 6.98 -14.38
C LYS A 72 -6.59 5.70 -13.67
N ILE A 73 -6.96 5.78 -12.38
CA ILE A 73 -7.56 4.68 -11.62
C ILE A 73 -8.78 4.13 -12.36
N LYS A 74 -9.71 4.99 -12.81
CA LYS A 74 -10.91 4.57 -13.57
C LYS A 74 -10.54 3.82 -14.85
N ARG A 75 -9.60 4.34 -15.64
CA ARG A 75 -9.14 3.69 -16.88
C ARG A 75 -8.43 2.36 -16.63
N THR A 76 -7.54 2.32 -15.64
CA THR A 76 -6.83 1.09 -15.29
C THR A 76 -7.82 0.04 -14.77
N ALA A 77 -8.75 0.40 -13.89
CA ALA A 77 -9.77 -0.53 -13.41
C ALA A 77 -10.59 -1.14 -14.56
N ALA A 78 -11.04 -0.30 -15.49
CA ALA A 78 -11.76 -0.75 -16.69
C ALA A 78 -10.93 -1.73 -17.55
N ALA A 79 -9.63 -1.47 -17.75
CA ALA A 79 -8.73 -2.36 -18.50
C ALA A 79 -8.56 -3.74 -17.86
N TYR A 80 -8.85 -3.87 -16.56
CA TYR A 80 -8.76 -5.11 -15.79
C TYR A 80 -10.13 -5.72 -15.46
N GLY A 81 -11.22 -5.06 -15.84
CA GLY A 81 -12.59 -5.52 -15.57
C GLY A 81 -12.93 -5.56 -14.07
N ILE A 82 -12.44 -4.60 -13.30
CA ILE A 82 -12.75 -4.44 -11.87
C ILE A 82 -13.35 -3.05 -11.61
N ASP A 83 -14.12 -2.92 -10.54
CA ASP A 83 -14.58 -1.62 -10.07
C ASP A 83 -13.38 -0.77 -9.59
N PRO A 84 -13.24 0.51 -10.00
CA PRO A 84 -12.16 1.39 -9.55
C PRO A 84 -12.09 1.56 -8.03
N ILE A 85 -13.18 1.31 -7.30
CA ILE A 85 -13.21 1.36 -5.84
C ILE A 85 -12.20 0.41 -5.20
N HIS A 86 -11.89 -0.72 -5.85
CA HIS A 86 -10.89 -1.66 -5.33
C HIS A 86 -9.48 -1.08 -5.36
N ILE A 87 -9.11 -0.39 -6.46
CA ILE A 87 -7.80 0.25 -6.59
C ILE A 87 -7.71 1.42 -5.62
N LEU A 88 -8.74 2.28 -5.57
CA LEU A 88 -8.78 3.42 -4.68
C LEU A 88 -8.72 3.00 -3.20
N GLY A 89 -9.52 2.00 -2.80
CA GLY A 89 -9.53 1.46 -1.45
C GLY A 89 -8.18 0.87 -1.03
N ALA A 90 -7.48 0.17 -1.92
CA ALA A 90 -6.13 -0.33 -1.65
C ALA A 90 -5.13 0.81 -1.38
N ILE A 91 -5.13 1.85 -2.21
CA ILE A 91 -4.24 3.02 -2.06
C ILE A 91 -4.54 3.76 -0.76
N VAL A 92 -5.82 4.03 -0.48
CA VAL A 92 -6.23 4.74 0.74
C VAL A 92 -5.86 3.96 1.98
N GLY A 93 -6.14 2.65 2.02
CA GLY A 93 -5.77 1.80 3.15
C GLY A 93 -4.27 1.87 3.45
N GLU A 94 -3.42 1.74 2.43
CA GLU A 94 -1.95 1.83 2.58
C GLU A 94 -1.49 3.18 3.12
N HIS A 95 -2.01 4.29 2.61
CA HIS A 95 -1.52 5.61 3.00
C HIS A 95 -2.09 6.13 4.33
N VAL A 96 -3.23 5.61 4.77
CA VAL A 96 -3.81 5.96 6.07
C VAL A 96 -3.08 5.28 7.22
N PHE A 97 -2.65 4.02 7.06
CA PHE A 97 -2.06 3.25 8.16
C PHE A 97 -0.56 2.99 8.05
N ASN A 98 0.04 3.14 6.87
CA ASN A 98 1.42 2.76 6.63
C ASN A 98 2.33 3.98 6.45
N TYR A 99 2.22 4.65 5.31
CA TYR A 99 3.16 5.66 4.86
C TYR A 99 2.43 6.89 4.36
N ASP A 100 2.91 8.07 4.72
CA ASP A 100 2.33 9.30 4.19
C ASP A 100 2.56 9.38 2.68
N ILE A 101 1.49 9.68 1.95
CA ILE A 101 1.60 9.99 0.53
C ILE A 101 2.44 11.26 0.34
N ARG A 102 3.22 11.32 -0.74
CA ARG A 102 4.06 12.48 -1.08
C ARG A 102 3.34 13.36 -2.08
N ASP A 103 3.43 14.68 -1.91
CA ASP A 103 2.65 15.62 -2.72
C ASP A 103 3.10 15.64 -4.20
N ASN A 104 4.38 15.30 -4.48
CA ASN A 104 4.97 15.30 -5.83
C ASN A 104 5.37 13.87 -6.28
N LEU A 105 4.40 12.97 -6.39
CA LEU A 105 4.65 11.54 -6.69
C LEU A 105 5.54 11.32 -7.91
N GLN A 106 5.33 12.07 -8.99
CA GLN A 106 6.07 11.95 -10.24
C GLN A 106 7.53 12.40 -10.08
N GLN A 107 7.77 13.47 -9.32
CA GLN A 107 9.14 13.92 -9.04
C GLN A 107 9.86 12.93 -8.12
N VAL A 108 9.18 12.42 -7.10
CA VAL A 108 9.70 11.37 -6.21
C VAL A 108 10.03 10.12 -7.02
N ALA A 109 9.16 9.75 -7.97
CA ALA A 109 9.37 8.63 -8.86
C ALA A 109 10.61 8.81 -9.73
N LEU A 110 10.78 9.96 -10.37
CA LEU A 110 11.96 10.30 -11.15
C LEU A 110 13.24 10.27 -10.32
N GLN A 111 13.20 10.80 -9.09
CA GLN A 111 14.37 10.79 -8.19
C GLN A 111 14.77 9.38 -7.79
N LEU A 112 13.80 8.52 -7.45
CA LEU A 112 14.08 7.14 -7.10
C LEU A 112 14.52 6.33 -8.32
N GLY A 113 13.87 6.48 -9.47
CA GLY A 113 14.26 5.85 -10.72
C GLY A 113 15.71 6.18 -11.11
N ARG A 114 16.14 7.44 -10.95
CA ARG A 114 17.55 7.83 -11.16
C ARG A 114 18.54 7.14 -10.24
N ARG A 115 18.14 6.84 -9.00
CA ARG A 115 18.94 6.08 -8.02
C ARG A 115 18.95 4.58 -8.31
N MET A 116 17.91 4.07 -8.95
CA MET A 116 17.73 2.66 -9.30
C MET A 116 18.17 2.37 -10.74
N ARG A 117 19.27 2.99 -11.20
CA ARG A 117 19.88 2.69 -12.51
C ARG A 117 21.06 1.75 -12.35
N ASN A 118 21.20 0.81 -13.28
CA ASN A 118 22.20 -0.24 -13.30
C ASN A 118 22.17 -1.10 -12.03
N VAL A 119 20.97 -1.35 -11.51
CA VAL A 119 20.79 -2.24 -10.36
C VAL A 119 20.75 -3.68 -10.85
N GLU A 120 21.40 -4.55 -10.09
CA GLU A 120 21.21 -6.00 -10.22
C GLU A 120 20.63 -6.53 -8.91
N PHE A 121 19.66 -7.46 -8.99
CA PHE A 121 19.18 -8.12 -7.79
C PHE A 121 20.22 -9.10 -7.27
N ALA A 122 20.49 -9.04 -5.98
CA ALA A 122 21.49 -9.87 -5.31
C ALA A 122 21.07 -10.18 -3.86
N CYS A 123 21.31 -11.40 -3.42
CA CYS A 123 21.08 -11.87 -2.06
C CYS A 123 22.33 -11.67 -1.20
N GLY A 124 22.53 -10.46 -0.67
CA GLY A 124 23.83 -10.04 -0.14
C GLY A 124 24.78 -9.76 -1.30
N SER A 125 25.95 -10.39 -1.34
CA SER A 125 26.89 -10.27 -2.46
C SER A 125 26.70 -11.33 -3.55
N VAL A 126 25.74 -12.25 -3.40
CA VAL A 126 25.49 -13.32 -4.39
C VAL A 126 24.41 -12.86 -5.37
N PRO A 127 24.68 -12.80 -6.68
CA PRO A 127 23.66 -12.42 -7.68
C PRO A 127 22.42 -13.31 -7.59
N LEU A 128 21.24 -12.72 -7.79
CA LEU A 128 19.98 -13.46 -7.73
C LEU A 128 19.93 -14.60 -8.76
N GLU A 129 20.49 -14.40 -9.95
CA GLU A 129 20.60 -15.46 -10.96
C GLU A 129 21.33 -16.70 -10.43
N ARG A 130 22.42 -16.49 -9.68
CA ARG A 130 23.18 -17.58 -9.08
C ARG A 130 22.38 -18.32 -8.00
N VAL A 131 21.60 -17.58 -7.20
CA VAL A 131 20.70 -18.19 -6.21
C VAL A 131 19.58 -18.97 -6.88
N LEU A 132 18.94 -18.41 -7.92
CA LEU A 132 17.84 -19.07 -8.63
C LEU A 132 18.31 -20.30 -9.43
N ALA A 133 19.59 -20.38 -9.79
CA ALA A 133 20.19 -21.56 -10.44
C ALA A 133 20.43 -22.73 -9.47
N MET A 134 20.19 -22.57 -8.17
CA MET A 134 20.39 -23.65 -7.20
C MET A 134 19.36 -24.78 -7.41
N PRO A 135 19.74 -26.07 -7.24
CA PRO A 135 18.85 -27.20 -7.48
C PRO A 135 17.54 -27.15 -6.69
N GLN A 136 17.55 -26.50 -5.53
CA GLN A 136 16.38 -26.29 -4.68
C GLN A 136 15.28 -25.49 -5.37
N PHE A 137 15.53 -24.77 -6.46
CA PHE A 137 14.52 -24.01 -7.20
C PHE A 137 14.03 -24.72 -8.47
N ASN A 138 14.62 -25.86 -8.86
CA ASN A 138 14.27 -26.58 -10.09
C ASN A 138 12.79 -27.00 -10.16
N GLN A 139 12.12 -27.16 -9.02
CA GLN A 139 10.69 -27.46 -8.99
C GLN A 139 9.79 -26.24 -9.25
N CYS A 140 10.29 -25.01 -9.17
CA CYS A 140 9.47 -23.82 -9.34
C CYS A 140 9.16 -23.58 -10.82
N ARG A 141 7.87 -23.61 -11.16
CA ARG A 141 7.34 -23.56 -12.53
C ARG A 141 5.90 -23.08 -12.56
N GLY A 142 5.38 -22.79 -13.76
CA GLY A 142 4.00 -22.33 -13.99
C GLY A 142 3.92 -20.83 -14.27
N SER A 143 2.77 -20.23 -13.98
CA SER A 143 2.57 -18.78 -14.12
C SER A 143 3.56 -17.97 -13.29
N SER A 144 3.77 -16.71 -13.63
CA SER A 144 4.64 -15.78 -12.89
C SER A 144 4.33 -15.79 -11.39
N ASN A 145 3.05 -15.80 -11.02
CA ASN A 145 2.64 -15.82 -9.61
C ASN A 145 2.99 -17.17 -8.94
N THR A 146 2.69 -18.28 -9.60
CA THR A 146 3.01 -19.63 -9.10
C THR A 146 4.52 -19.82 -8.94
N TYR A 147 5.29 -19.41 -9.94
CA TYR A 147 6.75 -19.48 -9.94
C TYR A 147 7.34 -18.69 -8.77
N TRP A 148 7.04 -17.40 -8.67
CA TRP A 148 7.62 -16.54 -7.63
C TRP A 148 7.11 -16.90 -6.22
N THR A 149 5.88 -17.39 -6.08
CA THR A 149 5.40 -17.95 -4.80
C THR A 149 6.19 -19.20 -4.41
N CYS A 150 6.53 -20.07 -5.36
CA CYS A 150 7.40 -21.22 -5.10
C CYS A 150 8.82 -20.78 -4.71
N VAL A 151 9.37 -19.77 -5.39
CA VAL A 151 10.69 -19.20 -5.06
C VAL A 151 10.68 -18.64 -3.63
N GLU A 152 9.69 -17.84 -3.24
CA GLU A 152 9.55 -17.32 -1.87
C GLU A 152 9.48 -18.45 -0.82
N SER A 153 8.66 -19.48 -1.07
CA SER A 153 8.52 -20.63 -0.16
C SER A 153 9.81 -21.44 -0.05
N THR A 154 10.49 -21.68 -1.16
CA THR A 154 11.75 -22.41 -1.22
C THR A 154 12.85 -21.63 -0.52
N TRP A 155 12.94 -20.32 -0.77
CA TRP A 155 13.84 -19.42 -0.06
C TRP A 155 13.65 -19.54 1.45
N GLN A 156 12.40 -19.40 1.90
CA GLN A 156 12.06 -19.37 3.31
C GLN A 156 12.38 -20.68 4.05
N SER A 157 12.18 -21.82 3.38
CA SER A 157 12.29 -23.15 4.00
C SER A 157 13.64 -23.82 3.81
N LYS A 158 14.34 -23.57 2.69
CA LYS A 158 15.51 -24.36 2.29
C LYS A 158 16.78 -23.54 2.07
N VAL A 159 16.69 -22.25 1.71
CA VAL A 159 17.85 -21.51 1.18
C VAL A 159 18.32 -20.37 2.08
N ARG A 160 17.42 -19.63 2.74
CA ARG A 160 17.83 -18.50 3.60
C ARG A 160 18.80 -18.97 4.69
N GLY A 161 19.92 -18.26 4.86
CA GLY A 161 20.97 -18.70 5.77
C GLY A 161 21.73 -19.97 5.35
N SER A 162 21.65 -20.41 4.10
CA SER A 162 22.65 -21.36 3.57
C SER A 162 23.93 -20.63 3.16
N THR A 163 24.95 -21.37 2.75
CA THR A 163 26.19 -20.81 2.19
C THR A 163 26.24 -21.16 0.71
N VAL A 164 26.52 -20.17 -0.14
CA VAL A 164 26.66 -20.32 -1.59
C VAL A 164 28.01 -19.72 -1.98
N ASP A 165 28.88 -20.52 -2.61
CA ASP A 165 30.22 -20.10 -3.04
C ASP A 165 31.04 -19.41 -1.92
N GLY A 166 30.97 -19.97 -0.70
CA GLY A 166 31.64 -19.43 0.49
C GLY A 166 30.94 -18.23 1.15
N VAL A 167 29.89 -17.66 0.53
CA VAL A 167 29.12 -16.54 1.07
C VAL A 167 27.90 -17.03 1.82
N ARG A 168 27.74 -16.57 3.06
CA ARG A 168 26.57 -16.88 3.88
C ARG A 168 25.39 -15.98 3.49
N LEU A 169 24.32 -16.59 2.98
CA LEU A 169 23.11 -15.87 2.58
C LEU A 169 22.38 -15.25 3.79
N PRO A 170 21.68 -14.10 3.62
CA PRO A 170 20.90 -13.50 4.69
C PRO A 170 19.83 -14.44 5.26
N ARG A 171 19.53 -14.30 6.56
CA ARG A 171 18.47 -15.07 7.27
C ARG A 171 17.12 -14.35 7.31
N ARG A 172 16.79 -13.55 6.28
CA ARG A 172 15.53 -12.82 6.16
C ARG A 172 14.65 -13.38 5.05
N ASN A 173 13.48 -12.78 4.80
CA ASN A 173 12.62 -13.19 3.69
C ASN A 173 13.25 -12.82 2.32
N LEU A 174 12.72 -13.37 1.23
CA LEU A 174 13.31 -13.22 -0.12
C LEU A 174 13.40 -11.76 -0.54
N THR A 175 12.31 -11.00 -0.37
CA THR A 175 12.24 -9.57 -0.72
C THR A 175 13.33 -8.77 -0.01
N GLU A 176 13.45 -8.92 1.31
CA GLU A 176 14.46 -8.25 2.12
C GLU A 176 15.89 -8.68 1.78
N SER A 177 16.06 -9.95 1.41
CA SER A 177 17.38 -10.52 1.20
C SER A 177 17.94 -10.18 -0.18
N CYS A 178 17.08 -10.21 -1.21
CA CYS A 178 17.50 -10.26 -2.61
C CYS A 178 17.04 -9.09 -3.48
N PHE A 179 15.99 -8.39 -3.05
CA PHE A 179 15.31 -7.34 -3.84
C PHE A 179 15.40 -5.98 -3.17
N ASN A 180 16.42 -5.77 -2.36
CA ASN A 180 16.63 -4.50 -1.69
C ASN A 180 18.08 -4.03 -1.87
N PRO A 181 18.34 -3.00 -2.70
CA PRO A 181 19.69 -2.52 -2.94
C PRO A 181 20.29 -1.85 -1.69
N PHE A 182 19.46 -1.52 -0.69
CA PHE A 182 19.82 -0.80 0.52
C PHE A 182 19.45 -1.55 1.82
N ALA A 183 19.14 -2.85 1.74
CA ALA A 183 18.77 -3.72 2.86
C ALA A 183 17.61 -3.24 3.79
N THR A 184 16.69 -2.39 3.31
CA THR A 184 15.60 -1.81 4.13
C THR A 184 14.27 -2.59 4.15
N GLY A 185 14.13 -3.66 3.36
CA GLY A 185 12.85 -4.37 3.15
C GLY A 185 11.70 -3.53 2.56
N GLN A 186 12.01 -2.37 1.97
CA GLN A 186 10.99 -1.38 1.63
C GLN A 186 10.10 -1.75 0.44
N THR A 187 8.84 -1.33 0.56
CA THR A 187 7.86 -1.17 -0.51
C THR A 187 7.98 0.22 -1.11
N TYR A 188 7.61 0.38 -2.38
CA TYR A 188 7.84 1.61 -3.14
C TYR A 188 6.57 2.15 -3.80
N GLY A 189 6.61 3.46 -4.10
CA GLY A 189 5.62 4.13 -4.92
C GLY A 189 4.23 4.24 -4.31
N LEU A 190 3.28 4.62 -5.17
CA LEU A 190 1.86 4.81 -4.83
C LEU A 190 1.22 3.54 -4.26
N GLY A 191 1.60 2.37 -4.78
CA GLY A 191 1.02 1.11 -4.35
C GLY A 191 1.67 0.47 -3.13
N GLN A 192 2.78 1.03 -2.63
CA GLN A 192 3.62 0.33 -1.65
C GLN A 192 3.92 -1.11 -2.11
N LEU A 193 4.45 -1.24 -3.33
CA LEU A 193 4.72 -2.52 -3.97
C LEU A 193 6.18 -2.93 -3.81
N SER A 194 6.44 -4.23 -3.77
CA SER A 194 7.80 -4.77 -3.85
C SER A 194 8.13 -5.27 -5.27
N PRO A 195 9.42 -5.38 -5.63
CA PRO A 195 9.83 -6.01 -6.89
C PRO A 195 9.28 -7.43 -7.06
N VAL A 196 9.25 -8.22 -5.97
CA VAL A 196 8.69 -9.58 -5.98
C VAL A 196 7.19 -9.56 -6.29
N THR A 197 6.43 -8.61 -5.75
CA THR A 197 5.01 -8.46 -6.08
C THR A 197 4.81 -8.15 -7.57
N ALA A 198 5.60 -7.23 -8.14
CA ALA A 198 5.52 -6.95 -9.57
C ALA A 198 5.84 -8.20 -10.40
N LEU A 199 6.92 -8.90 -10.06
CA LEU A 199 7.33 -10.16 -10.68
C LEU A 199 6.25 -11.25 -10.62
N LYS A 200 5.55 -11.38 -9.48
CA LYS A 200 4.40 -12.29 -9.35
C LYS A 200 3.28 -11.93 -10.31
N MET A 201 3.07 -10.64 -10.58
CA MET A 201 1.95 -10.15 -11.39
C MET A 201 2.24 -10.07 -12.89
N MET A 202 3.39 -10.54 -13.39
CA MET A 202 3.78 -10.39 -14.80
C MET A 202 2.82 -11.02 -15.81
N ASP A 203 2.12 -12.10 -15.46
CA ASP A 203 1.11 -12.71 -16.34
C ASP A 203 -0.30 -12.10 -16.17
N THR A 204 -0.52 -11.30 -15.14
CA THR A 204 -1.83 -10.66 -14.87
C THR A 204 -1.84 -9.19 -15.28
N THR A 205 -0.70 -8.51 -15.18
CA THR A 205 -0.56 -7.12 -15.62
C THR A 205 -0.73 -6.99 -17.14
N LYS A 206 -1.22 -5.82 -17.58
CA LYS A 206 -1.37 -5.47 -19.00
C LYS A 206 -0.14 -4.73 -19.55
N LEU A 207 0.91 -4.60 -18.74
CA LEU A 207 2.18 -3.98 -19.12
C LEU A 207 3.12 -4.97 -19.82
N PRO A 208 4.16 -4.49 -20.54
CA PRO A 208 5.19 -5.35 -21.13
C PRO A 208 5.81 -6.28 -20.08
N LYS A 209 6.04 -7.55 -20.45
CA LYS A 209 6.63 -8.53 -19.53
C LYS A 209 8.07 -8.15 -19.20
N LEU A 210 8.41 -8.26 -17.92
CA LEU A 210 9.76 -8.12 -17.40
C LEU A 210 10.15 -9.38 -16.64
N THR A 211 11.44 -9.58 -16.50
CA THR A 211 12.06 -10.66 -15.73
C THR A 211 12.93 -10.07 -14.63
N TYR A 212 13.41 -10.91 -13.71
CA TYR A 212 14.33 -10.43 -12.66
C TYR A 212 15.64 -9.85 -13.22
N LYS A 213 15.96 -10.08 -14.50
CA LYS A 213 17.12 -9.49 -15.17
C LYS A 213 16.90 -8.01 -15.52
N ASP A 214 15.64 -7.55 -15.53
CA ASP A 214 15.22 -6.20 -15.87
C ASP A 214 15.00 -5.36 -14.60
N ALA A 215 15.96 -5.38 -13.67
CA ALA A 215 15.78 -4.84 -12.32
C ALA A 215 15.41 -3.34 -12.32
N ASP A 216 16.08 -2.53 -13.13
CA ASP A 216 15.78 -1.10 -13.28
C ASP A 216 14.32 -0.88 -13.68
N ALA A 217 13.85 -1.60 -14.71
CA ALA A 217 12.48 -1.50 -15.21
C ALA A 217 11.46 -2.03 -14.19
N ILE A 218 11.82 -3.02 -13.37
CA ILE A 218 10.96 -3.48 -12.27
C ILE A 218 10.82 -2.41 -11.19
N TYR A 219 11.91 -1.72 -10.83
CA TYR A 219 11.84 -0.60 -9.88
C TYR A 219 11.03 0.55 -10.45
N GLU A 220 11.27 0.93 -11.71
CA GLU A 220 10.48 1.96 -12.39
C GLU A 220 8.99 1.61 -12.34
N ARG A 221 8.61 0.39 -12.69
CA ARG A 221 7.22 -0.07 -12.68
C ARG A 221 6.50 0.07 -11.34
N ILE A 222 7.17 -0.18 -10.22
CA ILE A 222 6.56 -0.08 -8.89
C ILE A 222 6.64 1.33 -8.30
N ILE A 223 7.47 2.19 -8.87
CA ILE A 223 7.71 3.56 -8.40
C ILE A 223 6.87 4.56 -9.21
N ASP A 224 6.78 4.37 -10.53
CA ASP A 224 6.00 5.21 -11.43
C ASP A 224 4.50 5.12 -11.09
N PRO A 225 3.81 6.26 -10.87
CA PRO A 225 2.41 6.25 -10.48
C PRO A 225 1.47 5.62 -11.53
N ASP A 226 1.81 5.62 -12.82
CA ASP A 226 0.95 5.10 -13.86
C ASP A 226 1.15 3.59 -14.02
N GLU A 227 2.40 3.13 -14.09
CA GLU A 227 2.70 1.70 -14.13
C GLU A 227 2.30 0.98 -12.83
N SER A 228 2.48 1.64 -11.68
CA SER A 228 2.12 1.03 -10.39
C SER A 228 0.61 0.77 -10.26
N LEU A 229 -0.26 1.60 -10.87
CA LEU A 229 -1.71 1.35 -10.92
C LEU A 229 -2.04 0.01 -11.60
N HIS A 230 -1.30 -0.34 -12.65
CA HIS A 230 -1.47 -1.62 -13.35
C HIS A 230 -1.06 -2.81 -12.49
N VAL A 231 -0.02 -2.65 -11.65
CA VAL A 231 0.38 -3.69 -10.71
C VAL A 231 -0.63 -3.81 -9.56
N ILE A 232 -1.13 -2.69 -9.02
CA ILE A 232 -2.19 -2.68 -7.99
C ILE A 232 -3.43 -3.44 -8.51
N ALA A 233 -3.90 -3.09 -9.72
CA ALA A 233 -5.03 -3.75 -10.35
C ALA A 233 -4.79 -5.26 -10.54
N ALA A 234 -3.58 -5.65 -10.95
CA ALA A 234 -3.22 -7.06 -11.09
C ALA A 234 -3.26 -7.83 -9.76
N VAL A 235 -2.79 -7.23 -8.66
CA VAL A 235 -2.87 -7.84 -7.31
C VAL A 235 -4.33 -8.03 -6.87
N ILE A 236 -5.20 -7.04 -7.12
CA ILE A 236 -6.63 -7.14 -6.82
C ILE A 236 -7.29 -8.24 -7.64
N VAL A 237 -7.01 -8.30 -8.94
CA VAL A 237 -7.52 -9.37 -9.83
C VAL A 237 -7.06 -10.75 -9.34
N ASP A 238 -5.80 -10.89 -8.91
CA ASP A 238 -5.29 -12.14 -8.34
C ASP A 238 -6.03 -12.53 -7.06
N ALA A 239 -6.32 -11.56 -6.19
CA ALA A 239 -7.11 -11.79 -4.98
C ALA A 239 -8.53 -12.28 -5.30
N ILE A 240 -9.22 -11.65 -6.25
CA ILE A 240 -10.56 -12.06 -6.71
C ILE A 240 -10.50 -13.48 -7.30
N LYS A 241 -9.52 -13.76 -8.17
CA LYS A 241 -9.33 -15.10 -8.76
C LYS A 241 -9.10 -16.17 -7.70
N ALA A 242 -8.28 -15.88 -6.69
CA ALA A 242 -7.98 -16.81 -5.62
C ALA A 242 -9.23 -17.24 -4.82
N TYR A 243 -10.16 -16.32 -4.57
CA TYR A 243 -11.40 -16.63 -3.87
C TYR A 243 -12.43 -17.31 -4.77
N ARG A 244 -12.52 -16.91 -6.05
CA ARG A 244 -13.36 -17.61 -7.03
C ARG A 244 -12.97 -19.08 -7.18
N ALA A 245 -11.68 -19.39 -7.09
CA ALA A 245 -11.17 -20.76 -7.13
C ALA A 245 -11.61 -21.64 -5.96
N VAL A 246 -12.13 -21.06 -4.86
CA VAL A 246 -12.73 -21.79 -3.74
C VAL A 246 -14.25 -21.54 -3.63
N GLY A 247 -14.88 -21.07 -4.72
CA GLY A 247 -16.33 -20.92 -4.83
C GLY A 247 -16.90 -19.61 -4.27
N VAL A 248 -16.08 -18.60 -4.01
CA VAL A 248 -16.54 -17.32 -3.43
C VAL A 248 -16.15 -16.15 -4.32
N ASP A 249 -17.13 -15.34 -4.73
CA ASP A 249 -16.85 -14.09 -5.41
C ASP A 249 -16.70 -12.93 -4.40
N ILE A 250 -15.60 -12.19 -4.53
CA ILE A 250 -15.31 -11.01 -3.72
C ILE A 250 -15.19 -9.74 -4.57
N SER A 251 -15.59 -9.79 -5.85
CA SER A 251 -15.49 -8.66 -6.78
C SER A 251 -16.42 -7.48 -6.47
N ASN A 252 -17.29 -7.60 -5.46
CA ASN A 252 -18.11 -6.52 -4.92
C ASN A 252 -17.78 -6.23 -3.44
N ARG A 253 -16.62 -6.68 -2.96
CA ARG A 253 -16.22 -6.58 -1.55
C ARG A 253 -14.91 -5.78 -1.40
N PRO A 254 -14.94 -4.45 -1.58
CA PRO A 254 -13.75 -3.61 -1.55
C PRO A 254 -12.96 -3.71 -0.24
N GLY A 255 -13.62 -3.80 0.91
CA GLY A 255 -12.95 -4.02 2.20
C GLY A 255 -12.15 -5.31 2.23
N ILE A 256 -12.71 -6.41 1.72
CA ILE A 256 -12.00 -7.69 1.61
C ILE A 256 -10.80 -7.60 0.66
N THR A 257 -10.95 -6.97 -0.50
CA THR A 257 -9.82 -6.81 -1.42
C THR A 257 -8.72 -5.92 -0.85
N ALA A 258 -9.08 -4.85 -0.12
CA ALA A 258 -8.12 -3.97 0.56
C ALA A 258 -7.40 -4.71 1.69
N THR A 259 -8.12 -5.55 2.45
CA THR A 259 -7.49 -6.47 3.41
C THR A 259 -6.48 -7.37 2.71
N LEU A 260 -6.86 -8.05 1.63
CA LEU A 260 -5.98 -8.98 0.91
C LEU A 260 -4.78 -8.30 0.25
N TYR A 261 -4.96 -7.06 -0.20
CA TYR A 261 -3.87 -6.21 -0.69
C TYR A 261 -2.83 -5.97 0.42
N ASN A 262 -3.29 -5.59 1.61
CA ASN A 262 -2.44 -5.34 2.76
C ASN A 262 -1.72 -6.60 3.28
N VAL A 263 -2.42 -7.74 3.35
CA VAL A 263 -1.90 -8.94 4.02
C VAL A 263 -1.29 -9.98 3.08
N GLY A 264 -1.43 -9.79 1.77
CA GLY A 264 -0.90 -10.65 0.72
C GLY A 264 -1.38 -12.11 0.75
N ASN A 265 -0.77 -12.94 -0.12
CA ASN A 265 -0.98 -14.39 -0.22
C ASN A 265 -2.46 -14.84 -0.32
N PRO A 266 -3.25 -14.27 -1.26
CA PRO A 266 -4.69 -14.51 -1.32
C PRO A 266 -5.04 -15.98 -1.56
N TRP A 267 -4.27 -16.70 -2.38
CA TRP A 267 -4.46 -18.13 -2.66
C TRP A 267 -4.34 -19.05 -1.45
N VAL A 268 -3.41 -18.75 -0.53
CA VAL A 268 -3.28 -19.54 0.71
C VAL A 268 -4.41 -19.19 1.66
N ARG A 269 -4.76 -17.90 1.74
CA ARG A 269 -5.83 -17.41 2.62
C ARG A 269 -7.19 -17.96 2.20
N ALA A 270 -7.53 -17.92 0.92
CA ALA A 270 -8.78 -18.44 0.38
C ALA A 270 -8.99 -19.93 0.73
N ARG A 271 -7.94 -20.75 0.59
CA ARG A 271 -7.99 -22.17 0.99
C ARG A 271 -8.11 -22.35 2.49
N LYS A 272 -7.29 -21.65 3.28
CA LYS A 272 -7.29 -21.78 4.75
C LYS A 272 -8.60 -21.29 5.38
N SER A 273 -9.20 -20.24 4.83
CA SER A 273 -10.48 -19.71 5.29
C SER A 273 -11.69 -20.44 4.73
N ARG A 274 -11.49 -21.41 3.82
CA ARG A 274 -12.55 -22.10 3.08
C ARG A 274 -13.51 -21.11 2.42
N GLY A 275 -12.95 -20.08 1.79
CA GLY A 275 -13.72 -19.02 1.14
C GLY A 275 -14.36 -17.99 2.07
N ASN A 276 -14.08 -18.00 3.38
CA ASN A 276 -14.65 -17.03 4.33
C ASN A 276 -13.61 -15.97 4.74
N PRO A 277 -13.32 -14.96 3.89
CA PRO A 277 -12.36 -13.92 4.25
C PRO A 277 -12.92 -13.07 5.40
N LYS A 278 -12.01 -12.60 6.26
CA LYS A 278 -12.34 -11.61 7.30
C LYS A 278 -11.70 -10.29 6.95
N VAL A 279 -12.46 -9.23 7.13
CA VAL A 279 -11.99 -7.85 7.06
C VAL A 279 -10.99 -7.62 8.19
N ASN A 280 -9.89 -6.94 7.88
CA ASN A 280 -8.97 -6.39 8.88
C ASN A 280 -9.19 -4.87 8.99
N TYR A 281 -8.46 -4.21 9.88
CA TYR A 281 -8.54 -2.76 10.07
C TYR A 281 -8.36 -1.94 8.77
N TYR A 282 -7.57 -2.39 7.79
CA TYR A 282 -7.50 -1.74 6.47
C TYR A 282 -8.84 -1.79 5.74
N GLY A 283 -9.39 -2.99 5.60
CA GLY A 283 -10.64 -3.19 4.88
C GLY A 283 -11.82 -2.54 5.59
N ALA A 284 -11.86 -2.58 6.92
CA ALA A 284 -12.92 -1.97 7.70
C ALA A 284 -12.90 -0.45 7.55
N TYR A 285 -11.71 0.16 7.46
CA TYR A 285 -11.60 1.59 7.20
C TYR A 285 -12.13 1.96 5.82
N VAL A 286 -11.85 1.14 4.81
CA VAL A 286 -12.39 1.31 3.44
C VAL A 286 -13.92 1.15 3.43
N GLU A 287 -14.46 0.18 4.17
CA GLU A 287 -15.91 -0.03 4.29
C GLU A 287 -16.60 1.12 5.02
N ASP A 288 -16.03 1.59 6.15
CA ASP A 288 -16.56 2.73 6.92
C ASP A 288 -16.60 4.04 6.13
N HIS A 289 -15.79 4.17 5.08
CA HIS A 289 -15.66 5.39 4.27
C HIS A 289 -16.05 5.17 2.80
N ILE A 290 -16.78 4.11 2.50
CA ILE A 290 -17.06 3.71 1.11
C ILE A 290 -17.74 4.83 0.32
N ASP A 291 -18.71 5.53 0.92
CA ASP A 291 -19.44 6.63 0.28
C ASP A 291 -18.52 7.79 -0.14
N VAL A 292 -17.53 8.10 0.70
CA VAL A 292 -16.54 9.16 0.44
C VAL A 292 -15.62 8.76 -0.73
N LEU A 293 -15.26 7.48 -0.80
CA LEU A 293 -14.44 6.95 -1.88
C LEU A 293 -15.22 6.86 -3.20
N GLU A 294 -16.49 6.47 -3.15
CA GLU A 294 -17.38 6.45 -4.31
C GLU A 294 -17.63 7.85 -4.85
N ASP A 295 -17.87 8.84 -3.99
CA ASP A 295 -18.03 10.25 -4.39
C ASP A 295 -16.80 10.76 -5.16
N MET A 296 -15.60 10.36 -4.72
CA MET A 296 -14.37 10.70 -5.43
C MET A 296 -14.28 10.12 -6.85
N LEU A 297 -14.96 9.00 -7.10
CA LEU A 297 -14.93 8.29 -8.37
C LEU A 297 -16.01 8.74 -9.35
N ARG A 298 -16.98 9.56 -8.93
CA ARG A 298 -18.02 10.13 -9.80
C ARG A 298 -17.37 11.15 -10.75
#